data_AF-A0A2V2U961-F1
#
_entry.id   AF-A0A2V2U961-F1
#
_cell.length_a   1.000
_cell.length_b   1.000
_cell.length_c   1.000
_cell.angle_alpha   90.00
_cell.angle_beta   90.00
_cell.angle_gamma   90.00
#
_symmetry.space_group_name_H-M   'P 1'
#
loop_
_entity.id
_entity.type
_entity.pdbx_description
1 polymer ?
#
loop_
_entity_poly.entity_id
_entity_poly.type
_entity_poly.pdbx_seq_one_letter_code
_entity_poly.pdbx_strand_id
1 'polypeptide(L)'
;MLPEHPEEYEQAYFPKLLTSPNVPLEDKDKIRDLLIKPWNPYIRRHTALTEKSLNPKISHILNQHAEWVQGSSMSQKYLHYFGNESSESILEEYGIVPTNRKQSDILKPKQCPQCNEPNQPDGKFCAKCRMVLKYDGYVETLEKEKVKDLELSKLGDRVTELEEIKRDLITMYDSYRDANRIEMAKTDEDRNREHEMQLREAYPTGKFKYVKLIEETTEGSGEWREITALH
;
A
#
# COMPACT_ATOMS: atom_id res chain seq x y z
N MET A 1 -52.73 -4.10 -11.85
CA MET A 1 -53.51 -5.32 -12.06
C MET A 1 -52.60 -6.30 -12.77
N LEU A 2 -52.45 -7.52 -12.24
CA LEU A 2 -51.62 -8.54 -12.89
C LEU A 2 -52.39 -9.13 -14.09
N PRO A 3 -51.71 -9.45 -15.20
CA PRO A 3 -52.35 -10.10 -16.34
C PRO A 3 -52.96 -11.45 -15.95
N GLU A 4 -54.08 -11.82 -16.57
CA GLU A 4 -54.76 -13.10 -16.27
C GLU A 4 -54.29 -14.22 -17.20
N HIS A 5 -53.85 -13.86 -18.42
CA HIS A 5 -53.41 -14.82 -19.41
C HIS A 5 -51.88 -14.83 -19.58
N PRO A 6 -51.24 -16.00 -19.76
CA PRO A 6 -49.79 -16.10 -19.90
C PRO A 6 -49.22 -15.28 -21.07
N GLU A 7 -49.98 -15.11 -22.15
CA GLU A 7 -49.57 -14.36 -23.35
C GLU A 7 -49.47 -12.85 -23.09
N GLU A 8 -50.33 -12.32 -22.22
CA GLU A 8 -50.31 -10.90 -21.85
C GLU A 8 -49.04 -10.52 -21.09
N TYR A 9 -48.47 -11.48 -20.36
CA TYR A 9 -47.18 -11.27 -19.70
C TYR A 9 -46.08 -11.03 -20.72
N GLU A 10 -46.01 -11.86 -21.76
CA GLU A 10 -45.02 -11.75 -22.85
C GLU A 10 -45.21 -10.46 -23.64
N GLN A 11 -46.45 -10.16 -24.04
CA GLN A 11 -46.73 -9.11 -25.02
C GLN A 11 -46.83 -7.73 -24.38
N ALA A 12 -47.32 -7.63 -23.14
CA ALA A 12 -47.67 -6.34 -22.54
C ALA A 12 -46.96 -6.07 -21.21
N TYR A 13 -46.80 -7.05 -20.33
CA TYR A 13 -46.25 -6.81 -18.99
C TYR A 13 -44.73 -6.61 -18.99
N PHE A 14 -43.97 -7.62 -19.43
CA PHE A 14 -42.51 -7.58 -19.42
C PHE A 14 -41.91 -6.50 -20.34
N PRO A 15 -42.44 -6.24 -21.55
CA PRO A 15 -41.98 -5.13 -22.38
C PRO A 15 -42.13 -3.76 -21.72
N LYS A 16 -43.22 -3.53 -20.96
CA LYS A 16 -43.43 -2.27 -20.22
C LYS A 16 -42.39 -2.05 -19.12
N LEU A 17 -41.86 -3.12 -18.54
CA LEU A 17 -40.83 -3.02 -17.48
C LEU A 17 -39.50 -2.50 -18.00
N LEU A 18 -39.15 -2.75 -19.27
CA LEU A 18 -37.92 -2.26 -19.89
C LEU A 18 -37.85 -0.73 -19.95
N THR A 19 -39.00 -0.09 -20.19
CA THR A 19 -39.13 1.37 -20.29
C THR A 19 -39.23 2.04 -18.91
N SER A 20 -39.58 1.28 -17.88
CA SER A 20 -39.77 1.84 -16.54
C SER A 20 -38.43 2.27 -15.90
N PRO A 21 -38.39 3.44 -15.21
CA PRO A 21 -37.18 3.91 -14.53
C PRO A 21 -36.90 3.17 -13.21
N ASN A 22 -37.86 2.40 -12.70
CA ASN A 22 -37.78 1.72 -11.40
C ASN A 22 -37.08 0.35 -11.47
N VAL A 23 -36.74 -0.14 -12.67
CA VAL A 23 -36.07 -1.43 -12.86
C VAL A 23 -34.57 -1.21 -13.06
N PRO A 24 -33.70 -1.84 -12.25
CA PRO A 24 -32.25 -1.77 -12.43
C PRO A 24 -31.80 -2.23 -13.82
N LEU A 25 -30.66 -1.73 -14.30
CA LEU A 25 -30.14 -2.09 -15.63
C LEU A 25 -29.92 -3.61 -15.78
N GLU A 26 -29.39 -4.26 -14.75
CA GLU A 26 -29.14 -5.71 -14.74
C GLU A 26 -30.42 -6.53 -14.95
N ASP A 27 -31.52 -6.10 -14.35
CA ASP A 27 -32.80 -6.80 -14.49
C ASP A 27 -33.44 -6.53 -15.85
N LYS A 28 -33.19 -5.36 -16.45
CA LYS A 28 -33.63 -5.09 -17.84
C LYS A 28 -32.95 -6.03 -18.83
N ASP A 29 -31.67 -6.34 -18.65
CA ASP A 29 -30.96 -7.30 -19.51
C ASP A 29 -31.56 -8.70 -19.39
N LYS A 30 -31.83 -9.16 -18.16
CA LYS A 30 -32.51 -10.45 -17.92
C LYS A 30 -33.90 -10.50 -18.56
N ILE A 31 -34.65 -9.40 -18.53
CA ILE A 31 -35.98 -9.31 -19.16
C ILE A 31 -35.87 -9.35 -20.69
N ARG A 32 -34.85 -8.72 -21.30
CA ARG A 32 -34.61 -8.84 -22.75
C ARG A 32 -34.30 -10.28 -23.14
N ASP A 33 -33.41 -10.93 -22.40
CA ASP A 33 -33.07 -12.34 -22.61
C ASP A 33 -34.27 -13.28 -22.40
N LEU A 34 -35.20 -12.89 -21.51
CA LEU A 34 -36.46 -13.59 -21.30
C LEU A 34 -37.35 -13.53 -22.54
N LEU A 35 -37.49 -12.35 -23.15
CA LEU A 35 -38.36 -12.11 -24.31
C LEU A 35 -37.78 -12.66 -25.63
N ILE A 36 -36.46 -12.88 -25.72
CA ILE A 36 -35.83 -13.52 -26.89
C ILE A 36 -36.12 -15.02 -26.93
N LYS A 37 -36.20 -15.67 -25.76
CA LYS A 37 -36.42 -17.12 -25.68
C LYS A 37 -37.90 -17.45 -25.88
N PRO A 38 -38.24 -18.63 -26.43
CA PRO A 38 -39.63 -19.07 -26.54
C PRO A 38 -40.38 -18.97 -25.21
N TRP A 39 -41.57 -18.39 -25.25
CA TRP A 39 -42.37 -18.13 -24.06
C TRP A 39 -42.99 -19.40 -23.49
N ASN A 40 -42.24 -20.04 -22.60
CA ASN A 40 -42.69 -21.21 -21.86
C ASN A 40 -42.32 -21.08 -20.37
N PRO A 41 -43.19 -20.42 -19.57
CA PRO A 41 -42.97 -20.27 -18.13
C PRO A 41 -42.88 -21.61 -17.39
N TYR A 42 -43.57 -22.64 -17.89
CA TYR A 42 -43.55 -23.98 -17.30
C TYR A 42 -42.16 -24.59 -17.32
N ILE A 43 -41.45 -24.52 -18.45
CA ILE A 43 -40.06 -25.04 -18.55
C ILE A 43 -39.16 -24.32 -17.55
N ARG A 44 -39.27 -23.00 -17.42
CA ARG A 44 -38.46 -22.25 -16.44
C ARG A 44 -38.75 -22.68 -15.00
N ARG A 45 -40.02 -22.84 -14.65
CA ARG A 45 -40.42 -23.36 -13.34
C ARG A 45 -39.86 -24.77 -13.13
N HIS A 46 -39.97 -25.65 -14.12
CA HIS A 46 -39.47 -27.03 -14.04
C HIS A 46 -37.96 -27.06 -13.82
N THR A 47 -37.18 -26.31 -14.61
CA THR A 47 -35.72 -26.23 -14.45
C THR A 47 -35.34 -25.66 -13.09
N ALA A 48 -35.99 -24.58 -12.64
CA ALA A 48 -35.72 -23.97 -11.34
C ALA A 48 -36.05 -24.91 -10.16
N LEU A 49 -37.15 -25.67 -10.26
CA LEU A 49 -37.51 -26.67 -9.25
C LEU A 49 -36.57 -27.87 -9.27
N THR A 50 -36.11 -28.29 -10.45
CA THR A 50 -35.09 -29.35 -10.59
C THR A 50 -33.79 -28.93 -9.92
N GLU A 51 -33.31 -27.72 -10.22
CA GLU A 51 -32.10 -27.17 -9.59
C GLU A 51 -32.25 -27.01 -8.07
N LYS A 52 -33.41 -26.57 -7.60
CA LYS A 52 -33.67 -26.43 -6.15
C LYS A 52 -33.81 -27.78 -5.44
N SER A 53 -34.33 -28.80 -6.14
CA SER A 53 -34.50 -30.14 -5.57
C SER A 53 -33.17 -30.84 -5.29
N LEU A 54 -32.09 -30.44 -5.97
CA LEU A 54 -30.72 -30.86 -5.68
C LEU A 54 -30.24 -30.45 -4.30
N ASN A 55 -30.81 -29.38 -3.73
CA ASN A 55 -30.41 -28.91 -2.42
C ASN A 55 -31.13 -29.76 -1.35
N PRO A 56 -30.41 -30.60 -0.57
CA PRO A 56 -31.03 -31.52 0.37
C PRO A 56 -31.85 -30.81 1.45
N LYS A 57 -31.52 -29.56 1.77
CA LYS A 57 -32.29 -28.73 2.73
C LYS A 57 -33.64 -28.30 2.17
N ILE A 58 -33.76 -28.16 0.85
CA ILE A 58 -34.99 -27.70 0.19
C ILE A 58 -35.87 -28.90 -0.17
N SER A 59 -35.29 -30.07 -0.47
CA SER A 59 -36.00 -31.30 -0.83
C SER A 59 -37.18 -31.62 0.08
N HIS A 60 -37.03 -31.51 1.41
CA HIS A 60 -38.10 -31.82 2.38
C HIS A 60 -39.26 -30.79 2.42
N ILE A 61 -39.02 -29.56 1.95
CA ILE A 61 -39.98 -28.45 1.94
C ILE A 61 -40.33 -28.03 0.50
N LEU A 62 -39.94 -28.84 -0.48
CA LEU A 62 -40.09 -28.51 -1.90
C LEU A 62 -41.55 -28.26 -2.26
N ASN A 63 -42.49 -29.01 -1.65
CA ASN A 63 -43.93 -28.77 -1.80
C ASN A 63 -44.33 -27.37 -1.32
N GLN A 64 -43.82 -26.90 -0.18
CA GLN A 64 -44.09 -25.55 0.32
C GLN A 64 -43.46 -24.49 -0.58
N HIS A 65 -42.21 -24.69 -0.99
CA HIS A 65 -41.49 -23.76 -1.85
C HIS A 65 -42.15 -23.64 -3.25
N ALA A 66 -42.66 -24.73 -3.80
CA ALA A 66 -43.29 -24.77 -5.11
C ALA A 66 -44.78 -24.43 -5.08
N GLU A 67 -45.33 -24.12 -3.90
CA GLU A 67 -46.76 -23.85 -3.67
C GLU A 67 -47.68 -25.02 -4.09
N TRP A 68 -47.21 -26.25 -3.88
CA TRP A 68 -48.06 -27.44 -4.01
C TRP A 68 -48.74 -27.76 -2.68
N VAL A 69 -49.82 -28.54 -2.77
CA VAL A 69 -50.48 -29.10 -1.60
C VAL A 69 -49.48 -29.95 -0.81
N GLN A 70 -49.44 -29.73 0.51
CA GLN A 70 -48.60 -30.52 1.41
C GLN A 70 -48.97 -32.00 1.32
N GLY A 71 -47.96 -32.87 1.22
CA GLY A 71 -48.16 -34.30 0.99
C GLY A 71 -48.44 -34.69 -0.47
N SER A 72 -48.45 -33.76 -1.43
CA SER A 72 -48.56 -34.12 -2.85
C SER A 72 -47.31 -34.89 -3.34
N SER A 73 -47.53 -35.82 -4.28
CA SER A 73 -46.46 -36.56 -4.98
C SER A 73 -45.73 -35.72 -6.03
N MET A 74 -46.01 -34.41 -6.14
CA MET A 74 -45.39 -33.56 -7.16
C MET A 74 -43.89 -33.36 -6.92
N SER A 75 -43.45 -33.30 -5.67
CA SER A 75 -42.02 -33.24 -5.31
C SER A 75 -41.25 -34.49 -5.74
N GLN A 76 -41.89 -35.66 -5.73
CA GLN A 76 -41.25 -36.92 -6.11
C GLN A 76 -40.68 -36.87 -7.54
N LYS A 77 -41.36 -36.18 -8.47
CA LYS A 77 -40.88 -36.00 -9.85
C LYS A 77 -39.48 -35.39 -9.96
N TYR A 78 -39.06 -34.60 -8.97
CA TYR A 78 -37.76 -33.92 -8.94
C TYR A 78 -36.74 -34.64 -8.06
N LEU A 79 -37.20 -35.36 -7.03
CA LEU A 79 -36.34 -36.10 -6.10
C LEU A 79 -35.74 -37.39 -6.70
N HIS A 80 -36.34 -37.95 -7.75
CA HIS A 80 -35.91 -39.24 -8.31
C HIS A 80 -34.74 -39.17 -9.30
N TYR A 81 -34.36 -37.99 -9.77
CA TYR A 81 -33.46 -37.85 -10.93
C TYR A 81 -31.98 -38.07 -10.65
N PHE A 82 -31.58 -38.12 -9.40
CA PHE A 82 -30.17 -38.08 -9.07
C PHE A 82 -29.62 -39.49 -8.83
N GLY A 83 -30.30 -40.39 -8.12
CA GLY A 83 -29.94 -41.82 -7.98
C GLY A 83 -28.53 -42.09 -7.44
N ASN A 84 -27.77 -41.02 -7.23
CA ASN A 84 -26.39 -40.93 -6.86
C ASN A 84 -26.26 -40.25 -5.50
N GLU A 85 -27.33 -39.68 -4.93
CA GLU A 85 -27.30 -39.08 -3.60
C GLU A 85 -26.97 -40.13 -2.54
N SER A 86 -27.40 -41.37 -2.73
CA SER A 86 -26.99 -42.49 -1.87
C SER A 86 -25.48 -42.71 -1.98
N SER A 87 -24.93 -42.82 -3.20
CA SER A 87 -23.49 -43.00 -3.38
C SER A 87 -22.68 -41.79 -2.90
N GLU A 88 -23.18 -40.57 -3.10
CA GLU A 88 -22.50 -39.33 -2.70
C GLU A 88 -22.53 -39.17 -1.18
N SER A 89 -23.66 -39.43 -0.53
CA SER A 89 -23.76 -39.44 0.94
C SER A 89 -22.82 -40.46 1.57
N ILE A 90 -22.68 -41.64 0.96
CA ILE A 90 -21.73 -42.67 1.40
C ILE A 90 -20.30 -42.16 1.22
N LEU A 91 -19.96 -41.63 0.04
CA LEU A 91 -18.63 -41.08 -0.24
C LEU A 91 -18.27 -39.87 0.66
N GLU A 92 -19.26 -39.08 1.08
CA GLU A 92 -19.10 -38.00 2.05
C GLU A 92 -18.82 -38.52 3.47
N GLU A 93 -19.53 -39.57 3.90
CA GLU A 93 -19.31 -40.23 5.20
C GLU A 93 -17.90 -40.86 5.28
N TYR A 94 -17.44 -41.47 4.18
CA TYR A 94 -16.07 -41.99 4.07
C TYR A 94 -15.01 -40.89 3.85
N GLY A 95 -15.40 -39.62 3.74
CA GLY A 95 -14.49 -38.49 3.55
C GLY A 95 -13.80 -38.44 2.18
N ILE A 96 -14.28 -39.19 1.19
CA ILE A 96 -13.76 -39.20 -0.19
C ILE A 96 -14.28 -37.99 -0.96
N VAL A 97 -15.53 -37.60 -0.71
CA VAL A 97 -16.13 -36.38 -1.25
C VAL A 97 -16.25 -35.35 -0.12
N PRO A 98 -15.85 -34.09 -0.33
CA PRO A 98 -16.04 -33.07 0.68
C PRO A 98 -17.53 -32.82 0.90
N THR A 99 -17.99 -32.91 2.17
CA THR A 99 -19.37 -32.63 2.62
C THR A 99 -19.88 -31.22 2.26
N ASN A 100 -18.98 -30.35 1.78
CA ASN A 100 -19.30 -29.04 1.25
C ASN A 100 -19.04 -29.02 -0.26
N ARG A 101 -19.84 -29.75 -1.05
CA ARG A 101 -20.11 -29.36 -2.44
C ARG A 101 -20.93 -28.07 -2.47
N LYS A 102 -20.35 -26.99 -1.93
CA LYS A 102 -20.87 -25.65 -2.14
C LYS A 102 -20.63 -25.39 -3.62
N GLN A 103 -21.69 -25.49 -4.42
CA GLN A 103 -21.82 -24.77 -5.68
C GLN A 103 -21.12 -23.43 -5.45
N SER A 104 -19.99 -23.23 -6.12
CA SER A 104 -18.99 -22.23 -5.76
C SER A 104 -19.70 -20.95 -5.38
N ASP A 105 -19.63 -20.60 -4.11
CA ASP A 105 -20.41 -19.52 -3.53
C ASP A 105 -19.69 -18.22 -3.92
N ILE A 106 -19.72 -17.91 -5.21
CA ILE A 106 -18.98 -16.83 -5.87
C ILE A 106 -19.35 -15.48 -5.23
N LEU A 107 -20.54 -15.41 -4.65
CA LEU A 107 -21.08 -14.21 -4.00
C LEU A 107 -20.87 -14.17 -2.47
N LYS A 108 -20.25 -15.20 -1.86
CA LYS A 108 -20.02 -15.17 -0.41
C LYS A 108 -18.93 -14.15 -0.07
N PRO A 109 -19.21 -13.21 0.86
CA PRO A 109 -18.22 -12.26 1.28
C PRO A 109 -17.04 -12.97 1.95
N LYS A 110 -15.82 -12.55 1.59
CA LYS A 110 -14.59 -13.10 2.16
C LYS A 110 -14.28 -12.44 3.49
N GLN A 111 -14.13 -13.26 4.52
CA GLN A 111 -13.75 -12.78 5.84
C GLN A 111 -12.26 -12.47 5.89
N CYS A 112 -11.90 -11.30 6.39
CA CYS A 112 -10.50 -10.95 6.60
C CYS A 112 -9.92 -11.77 7.78
N PRO A 113 -8.78 -12.46 7.61
CA PRO A 113 -8.19 -13.27 8.68
C PRO A 113 -7.65 -12.44 9.86
N GLN A 114 -7.42 -11.14 9.67
CA GLN A 114 -6.85 -10.28 10.71
C GLN A 114 -7.90 -9.47 11.48
N CYS A 115 -8.90 -8.91 10.80
CA CYS A 115 -9.89 -8.04 11.43
C CYS A 115 -11.33 -8.56 11.35
N ASN A 116 -11.55 -9.76 10.78
CA ASN A 116 -12.85 -10.40 10.59
C ASN A 116 -13.90 -9.53 9.88
N GLU A 117 -13.46 -8.59 9.05
CA GLU A 117 -14.36 -7.76 8.25
C GLU A 117 -14.87 -8.57 7.05
N PRO A 118 -16.18 -8.57 6.76
CA PRO A 118 -16.73 -9.13 5.52
C PRO A 118 -16.34 -8.24 4.33
N ASN A 119 -15.49 -8.75 3.45
CA ASN A 119 -15.09 -8.06 2.23
C ASN A 119 -15.82 -8.64 1.01
N GLN A 120 -15.88 -7.86 -0.06
CA GLN A 120 -16.42 -8.35 -1.33
C GLN A 120 -15.68 -9.63 -1.79
N PRO A 121 -16.38 -10.57 -2.44
CA PRO A 121 -15.76 -11.82 -2.91
C PRO A 121 -14.52 -11.57 -3.81
N ASP A 122 -14.58 -10.47 -4.57
CA ASP A 122 -13.53 -10.05 -5.49
C ASP A 122 -12.52 -9.04 -4.92
N GLY A 123 -12.66 -8.64 -3.66
CA GLY A 123 -11.70 -7.76 -3.01
C GLY A 123 -10.30 -8.38 -2.95
N LYS A 124 -9.30 -7.69 -3.53
CA LYS A 124 -7.88 -8.06 -3.41
C LYS A 124 -7.32 -7.75 -2.01
N PHE A 125 -7.81 -6.67 -1.41
CA PHE A 125 -7.41 -6.17 -0.10
C PHE A 125 -8.62 -5.96 0.80
N CYS A 126 -8.41 -6.04 2.11
CA CYS A 126 -9.44 -5.74 3.09
C CYS A 126 -9.76 -4.23 3.11
N ALA A 127 -11.04 -3.88 3.13
CA ALA A 127 -11.48 -2.48 3.17
C ALA A 127 -11.06 -1.75 4.47
N LYS A 128 -10.97 -2.48 5.58
CA LYS A 128 -10.67 -1.91 6.91
C LYS A 128 -9.18 -1.88 7.22
N CYS A 129 -8.50 -3.03 7.17
CA CYS A 129 -7.10 -3.16 7.57
C CYS A 129 -6.10 -3.25 6.40
N ARG A 130 -6.59 -3.23 5.14
CA ARG A 130 -5.79 -3.41 3.91
C ARG A 130 -4.97 -4.70 3.84
N MET A 131 -5.29 -5.70 4.67
CA MET A 131 -4.70 -7.03 4.56
C MET A 131 -4.98 -7.66 3.20
N VAL A 132 -4.01 -8.41 2.67
CA VAL A 132 -4.10 -9.12 1.40
C VAL A 132 -5.04 -10.32 1.53
N LEU A 133 -6.02 -10.44 0.63
CA LEU A 133 -7.03 -11.51 0.66
C LEU A 133 -6.91 -12.50 -0.51
N LYS A 134 -6.23 -12.12 -1.59
CA LYS A 134 -6.01 -12.94 -2.79
C LYS A 134 -4.53 -12.93 -3.18
N TYR A 135 -4.09 -14.02 -3.84
CA TYR A 135 -2.73 -14.14 -4.37
C TYR A 135 -2.35 -12.99 -5.32
N ASP A 136 -3.28 -12.55 -6.17
CA ASP A 136 -3.05 -11.41 -7.07
C ASP A 136 -2.69 -10.13 -6.30
N GLY A 137 -3.37 -9.89 -5.17
CA GLY A 137 -3.05 -8.76 -4.29
C GLY A 137 -1.68 -8.90 -3.63
N TYR A 138 -1.23 -10.13 -3.38
CA TYR A 138 0.09 -10.41 -2.80
C TYR A 138 1.22 -10.12 -3.79
N VAL A 139 1.05 -10.54 -5.04
CA VAL A 139 2.02 -10.25 -6.12
C VAL A 139 2.16 -8.75 -6.33
N GLU A 140 1.05 -8.01 -6.40
CA GLU A 140 1.07 -6.55 -6.52
C GLU A 140 1.80 -5.87 -5.35
N THR A 141 1.66 -6.37 -4.12
CA THR A 141 2.40 -5.83 -2.97
C THR A 141 3.89 -6.10 -3.07
N LEU A 142 4.30 -7.30 -3.48
CA LEU A 142 5.71 -7.65 -3.66
C LEU A 142 6.37 -6.82 -4.76
N GLU A 143 5.68 -6.59 -5.88
CA GLU A 143 6.19 -5.74 -6.94
C GLU A 143 6.39 -4.29 -6.47
N LYS A 144 5.42 -3.75 -5.72
CA LYS A 144 5.54 -2.41 -5.13
C LYS A 144 6.65 -2.33 -4.09
N GLU A 145 6.88 -3.36 -3.29
CA GLU A 145 8.01 -3.43 -2.37
C GLU A 145 9.34 -3.41 -3.11
N LYS A 146 9.50 -4.23 -4.15
CA LYS A 146 10.73 -4.22 -4.98
C LYS A 146 11.02 -2.85 -5.59
N VAL A 147 10.00 -2.15 -6.09
CA VAL A 147 10.17 -0.80 -6.65
C VAL A 147 10.62 0.18 -5.58
N LYS A 148 10.00 0.14 -4.39
CA LYS A 148 10.40 0.99 -3.26
C LYS A 148 11.82 0.70 -2.79
N ASP A 149 12.22 -0.56 -2.72
CA ASP A 149 13.57 -0.95 -2.31
C ASP A 149 14.62 -0.42 -3.30
N LEU A 150 14.32 -0.47 -4.61
CA LEU A 150 15.18 0.13 -5.64
C LEU A 150 15.27 1.65 -5.51
N GLU A 151 14.16 2.33 -5.22
CA GLU A 151 14.14 3.78 -4.97
C GLU A 151 14.93 4.16 -3.72
N LEU A 152 14.78 3.39 -2.63
CA LEU A 152 15.52 3.58 -1.39
C LEU A 152 17.02 3.33 -1.59
N SER A 153 17.40 2.33 -2.39
CA SER A 153 18.81 2.08 -2.75
C SER A 153 19.41 3.29 -3.47
N LYS A 154 18.72 3.81 -4.49
CA LYS A 154 19.17 5.01 -5.23
C LYS A 154 19.27 6.24 -4.33
N LEU A 155 18.35 6.37 -3.38
CA LEU A 155 18.41 7.47 -2.41
C LEU A 155 19.60 7.29 -1.47
N GLY A 156 19.89 6.06 -1.04
CA GLY A 156 21.10 5.72 -0.29
C GLY A 156 22.37 6.11 -1.02
N ASP A 157 22.49 5.76 -2.29
CA ASP A 157 23.66 6.12 -3.12
C ASP A 157 23.85 7.65 -3.19
N ARG A 158 22.76 8.40 -3.43
CA ARG A 158 22.80 9.87 -3.43
C ARG A 158 23.18 10.46 -2.08
N VAL A 159 22.77 9.85 -0.97
CA VAL A 159 23.18 10.28 0.37
C VAL A 159 24.68 10.06 0.56
N THR A 160 25.22 8.93 0.12
CA THR A 160 26.67 8.67 0.21
C THR A 160 27.50 9.66 -0.61
N GLU A 161 27.04 10.01 -1.81
CA GLU A 161 27.69 11.05 -2.64
C GLU A 161 27.67 12.42 -1.96
N LEU A 162 26.53 12.79 -1.34
CA LEU A 162 26.44 14.03 -0.57
C LEU A 162 27.35 14.03 0.66
N GLU A 163 27.56 12.89 1.32
CA GLU A 163 28.49 12.77 2.44
C GLU A 163 29.96 12.95 2.01
N GLU A 164 30.31 12.49 0.81
CA GLU A 164 31.63 12.72 0.22
C GLU A 164 31.84 14.18 -0.12
N ILE A 165 30.89 14.80 -0.84
CA ILE A 165 30.93 16.23 -1.17
C ILE A 165 31.04 17.06 0.11
N LYS A 166 30.32 16.71 1.18
CA LYS A 166 30.41 17.38 2.47
C LYS A 166 31.81 17.27 3.08
N ARG A 167 32.43 16.08 3.04
CA ARG A 167 33.81 15.86 3.54
C ARG A 167 34.82 16.72 2.77
N ASP A 168 34.69 16.78 1.45
CA ASP A 168 35.56 17.60 0.61
C ASP A 168 35.38 19.09 0.91
N LEU A 169 34.14 19.54 1.11
CA LEU A 169 33.84 20.93 1.45
C LEU A 169 34.45 21.33 2.81
N ILE A 170 34.40 20.45 3.81
CA ILE A 170 35.02 20.67 5.11
C ILE A 170 36.54 20.79 4.95
N THR A 171 37.15 19.86 4.20
CA THR A 171 38.60 19.85 3.96
C THR A 171 39.06 21.12 3.23
N MET A 172 38.29 21.56 2.24
CA MET A 172 38.53 22.82 1.52
C MET A 172 38.45 24.02 2.47
N TYR A 173 37.43 24.08 3.33
CA TYR A 173 37.26 25.16 4.30
C TYR A 173 38.41 25.23 5.31
N ASP A 174 38.85 24.09 5.84
CA ASP A 174 39.98 24.01 6.77
C ASP A 174 41.29 24.48 6.09
N SER A 175 41.52 24.08 4.85
CA SER A 175 42.70 24.56 4.09
C SER A 175 42.69 26.08 3.85
N TYR A 176 41.52 26.66 3.57
CA TYR A 176 41.36 28.10 3.40
C TYR A 176 41.60 28.86 4.70
N ARG A 177 41.12 28.31 5.81
CA ARG A 177 41.33 28.86 7.15
C ARG A 177 42.81 28.85 7.51
N ASP A 178 43.53 27.77 7.23
CA ASP A 178 44.96 27.66 7.51
C ASP A 178 45.79 28.60 6.64
N ALA A 179 45.47 28.73 5.35
CA ALA A 179 46.12 29.69 4.45
C ALA A 179 45.97 31.13 4.95
N ASN A 180 44.76 31.54 5.32
CA ASN A 180 44.50 32.86 5.91
C ASN A 180 45.26 33.08 7.22
N ARG A 181 45.38 32.04 8.07
CA ARG A 181 46.15 32.12 9.32
C ARG A 181 47.65 32.33 9.06
N ILE A 182 48.20 31.66 8.05
CA ILE A 182 49.61 31.81 7.65
C ILE A 182 49.87 33.20 7.06
N GLU A 183 48.96 33.73 6.24
CA GLU A 183 49.11 35.08 5.70
C GLU A 183 49.12 36.15 6.79
N MET A 184 48.23 36.05 7.77
CA MET A 184 48.22 36.96 8.93
C MET A 184 49.54 36.91 9.73
N ALA A 185 50.06 35.70 9.99
CA ALA A 185 51.33 35.54 10.70
C ALA A 185 52.52 36.14 9.93
N LYS A 186 52.55 36.02 8.60
CA LYS A 186 53.58 36.65 7.75
C LYS A 186 53.51 38.17 7.81
N THR A 187 52.30 38.76 7.75
CA THR A 187 52.15 40.22 7.86
C THR A 187 52.59 40.75 9.23
N ASP A 188 52.37 39.99 10.31
CA ASP A 188 52.84 40.36 11.63
C ASP A 188 54.37 40.23 11.75
N GLU A 189 54.99 39.19 11.19
CA GLU A 189 56.45 39.06 11.12
C GLU A 189 57.10 40.18 10.32
N ASP A 190 56.54 40.53 9.15
CA ASP A 190 57.08 41.58 8.29
C ASP A 190 56.99 42.95 9.00
N ARG A 191 55.88 43.24 9.69
CA ARG A 191 55.76 44.44 10.56
C ARG A 191 56.80 44.42 11.69
N ASN A 192 57.06 43.27 12.30
CA ASN A 192 58.03 43.16 13.40
C ASN A 192 59.47 43.38 12.91
N ARG A 193 59.82 42.87 11.72
CA ARG A 193 61.12 43.13 11.06
C ARG A 193 61.29 44.60 10.69
N GLU A 194 60.24 45.23 10.19
CA GLU A 194 60.24 46.66 9.85
C GLU A 194 60.45 47.52 11.10
N HIS A 195 59.79 47.16 12.21
CA HIS A 195 59.99 47.79 13.52
C HIS A 195 61.41 47.57 14.07
N GLU A 196 61.99 46.37 13.95
CA GLU A 196 63.40 46.14 14.32
C GLU A 196 64.38 46.95 13.46
N MET A 197 64.09 47.12 12.17
CA MET A 197 64.90 47.94 11.26
C MET A 197 64.84 49.42 11.65
N GLN A 198 63.64 49.94 11.94
CA GLN A 198 63.44 51.31 12.45
C GLN A 198 64.16 51.54 13.78
N LEU A 199 64.13 50.57 14.71
CA LEU A 199 64.87 50.66 15.98
C LEU A 199 66.39 50.68 15.75
N ARG A 200 66.90 49.89 14.80
CA ARG A 200 68.33 49.92 14.42
C ARG A 200 68.76 51.24 13.80
N GLU A 201 67.88 51.87 13.02
CA GLU A 201 68.15 53.16 12.37
C GLU A 201 68.06 54.33 13.37
N ALA A 202 67.08 54.31 14.28
CA ALA A 202 66.92 55.31 15.32
C ALA A 202 68.02 55.27 16.39
N TYR A 203 68.63 54.10 16.63
CA TYR A 203 69.67 53.89 17.64
C TYR A 203 70.91 53.16 17.07
N PRO A 204 71.72 53.82 16.22
CA PRO A 204 72.93 53.22 15.64
C PRO A 204 73.97 52.96 16.74
N THR A 205 74.55 51.75 16.71
CA THR A 205 75.36 51.17 17.78
C THR A 205 76.50 52.07 18.26
N GLY A 206 76.31 52.62 19.45
CA GLY A 206 77.33 53.36 20.19
C GLY A 206 76.95 53.62 21.65
N LYS A 207 76.38 52.63 22.38
CA LYS A 207 76.57 52.41 23.85
C LYS A 207 75.67 51.38 24.56
N PHE A 208 74.69 50.73 23.93
CA PHE A 208 73.81 49.80 24.65
C PHE A 208 73.77 48.39 24.05
N LYS A 209 73.96 47.37 24.91
CA LYS A 209 73.71 45.95 24.61
C LYS A 209 72.23 45.66 24.93
N TYR A 210 71.47 45.20 23.95
CA TYR A 210 70.14 44.66 24.21
C TYR A 210 70.24 43.16 24.47
N VAL A 211 69.67 42.72 25.60
CA VAL A 211 69.39 41.32 25.90
C VAL A 211 67.95 41.07 25.46
N LYS A 212 67.74 40.05 24.61
CA LYS A 212 66.42 39.61 24.18
C LYS A 212 65.74 38.90 25.37
N LEU A 213 64.91 39.61 26.12
CA LEU A 213 64.01 38.99 27.09
C LEU A 213 62.89 38.30 26.30
N ILE A 214 62.99 36.98 26.20
CA ILE A 214 61.87 36.13 25.80
C ILE A 214 61.05 35.97 27.08
N GLU A 215 59.98 36.76 27.23
CA GLU A 215 58.93 36.43 28.17
C GLU A 215 57.94 35.50 27.46
N GLU A 216 57.94 34.24 27.88
CA GLU A 216 56.86 33.32 27.65
C GLU A 216 55.62 33.84 28.41
N THR A 217 54.71 34.50 27.72
CA THR A 217 53.33 34.65 28.22
C THR A 217 52.37 34.18 27.14
N THR A 218 51.81 33.01 27.40
CA THR A 218 50.50 32.62 26.91
C THR A 218 49.51 33.70 27.35
N GLU A 219 48.73 34.20 26.40
CA GLU A 219 47.62 35.16 26.58
C GLU A 219 48.01 36.64 26.45
N GLY A 220 47.40 37.28 25.45
CA GLY A 220 47.79 38.58 24.95
C GLY A 220 47.30 39.73 25.82
N SER A 221 48.23 40.53 26.30
CA SER A 221 48.14 41.99 26.45
C SER A 221 49.46 42.49 27.03
N GLY A 222 50.36 43.01 26.18
CA GLY A 222 51.62 43.59 26.60
C GLY A 222 51.45 45.06 27.00
N GLU A 223 51.63 45.36 28.28
CA GLU A 223 51.63 46.72 28.86
C GLU A 223 53.07 47.27 28.83
N TRP A 224 53.28 48.50 28.32
CA TRP A 224 54.59 49.14 28.32
C TRP A 224 54.90 49.75 29.69
N ARG A 225 56.03 49.39 30.30
CA ARG A 225 56.55 50.07 31.50
C ARG A 225 57.90 50.75 31.23
N GLU A 226 58.00 52.01 31.64
CA GLU A 226 59.24 52.81 31.61
C GLU A 226 60.31 52.20 32.52
N ILE A 227 61.52 52.04 31.98
CA ILE A 227 62.72 51.72 32.78
C ILE A 227 63.56 52.99 32.87
N THR A 228 63.62 53.56 34.07
CA THR A 228 64.55 54.64 34.44
C THR A 228 65.98 54.11 34.49
N ALA A 229 66.89 54.75 33.74
CA ALA A 229 68.31 54.45 33.79
C ALA A 229 68.96 55.08 35.04
N LEU A 230 69.69 54.26 35.80
CA LEU A 230 70.59 54.73 36.86
C LEU A 230 71.93 55.18 36.26
N HIS A 231 72.23 56.47 36.49
CA HIS A 231 73.45 57.27 36.25
C HIS A 231 73.87 57.57 34.81
#